data_AF-A0A936A396-F1
#
_entry.id   AF-A0A936A396-F1
#
_cell.length_a   1.000
_cell.length_b   1.000
_cell.length_c   1.000
_cell.angle_alpha   90.00
_cell.angle_beta   90.00
_cell.angle_gamma   90.00
#
_symmetry.space_group_name_H-M   'P 1'
#
loop_
_entity.id
_entity.type
_entity.pdbx_description
1 polymer ?
#
loop_
_entity_poly.entity_id
_entity_poly.type
_entity_poly.pdbx_seq_one_letter_code
_entity_poly.pdbx_strand_id
1 'polypeptide(L)'
;MASQRVLVIALLGLGVAGGGAWWYFSPKPVVAPPTELATIEEAPIVSTTPQFPVDAIEQAMAGTDELLPELFGSDSFVRDALLTLFGNSNALKLLVSEHLIQRFVGFVDALPGKKLPVAMWPLKPAPGKFKVEGEGDPLFVAAANTQRYDLAVGTFAAVDSNAAVALYVRLYPLLQQAYRELGQGDRYFNDRLVEVIDHLRATPEPQEPLGVLLDEKGNYLYRDSQLESASAGHKFMLRIGAAHRATVKTKLTELRDLLTAQVIPAEQPPAPTPVAPVELLPSETPAAVDSEGPITVPTEE
;
A
#
# COMPACT_ATOMS: atom_id res chain seq x y z
N MET A 1 -35.59 29.77 -3.99
CA MET A 1 -34.29 30.10 -4.63
C MET A 1 -33.31 29.03 -4.18
N ALA A 2 -33.29 27.82 -4.77
CA ALA A 2 -32.81 27.47 -6.11
C ALA A 2 -31.32 27.79 -6.31
N SER A 3 -30.43 26.85 -5.94
CA SER A 3 -29.06 26.65 -6.42
C SER A 3 -28.54 25.35 -5.78
N GLN A 4 -28.06 24.28 -6.43
CA GLN A 4 -27.89 23.93 -7.83
C GLN A 4 -27.67 22.41 -7.91
N ARG A 5 -28.72 21.69 -8.33
CA ARG A 5 -28.71 20.47 -9.18
C ARG A 5 -27.88 19.22 -8.78
N VAL A 6 -28.61 18.23 -8.24
CA VAL A 6 -28.72 16.81 -8.70
C VAL A 6 -27.50 15.84 -8.60
N LEU A 7 -27.66 14.78 -7.78
CA LEU A 7 -27.38 13.32 -8.00
C LEU A 7 -27.03 12.63 -6.65
N VAL A 8 -27.99 12.26 -5.79
CA VAL A 8 -28.76 10.99 -5.81
C VAL A 8 -28.17 9.87 -6.68
N ILE A 9 -27.45 8.97 -6.00
CA ILE A 9 -27.54 7.50 -6.05
C ILE A 9 -28.10 6.90 -7.36
N ALA A 10 -27.23 6.30 -8.16
CA ALA A 10 -27.52 5.20 -9.09
C ALA A 10 -26.16 4.56 -9.46
N LEU A 11 -25.76 3.42 -8.89
CA LEU A 11 -26.20 2.06 -9.25
C LEU A 11 -26.23 1.80 -10.77
N LEU A 12 -25.55 0.70 -11.11
CA LEU A 12 -25.70 -0.13 -12.31
C LEU A 12 -24.98 0.33 -13.58
N GLY A 13 -23.81 -0.26 -13.76
CA GLY A 13 -23.30 -0.68 -15.06
C GLY A 13 -22.54 -1.98 -14.88
N LEU A 14 -23.24 -3.11 -15.10
CA LEU A 14 -22.72 -4.46 -15.33
C LEU A 14 -21.27 -4.47 -15.84
N GLY A 15 -20.41 -5.36 -15.35
CA GLY A 15 -20.60 -6.77 -15.64
C GLY A 15 -20.21 -7.09 -17.09
N VAL A 16 -18.93 -6.90 -17.41
CA VAL A 16 -18.13 -7.75 -18.30
C VAL A 16 -16.71 -7.67 -17.72
N ALA A 17 -16.16 -8.61 -16.96
CA ALA A 17 -16.40 -10.05 -16.88
C ALA A 17 -16.84 -10.49 -15.47
N GLY A 18 -18.13 -10.74 -15.33
CA GLY A 18 -18.76 -11.39 -14.17
C GLY A 18 -19.92 -12.24 -14.65
N GLY A 19 -19.64 -13.19 -15.56
CA GLY A 19 -20.63 -14.13 -16.12
C GLY A 19 -20.14 -15.58 -16.24
N GLY A 20 -18.89 -15.88 -15.87
CA GLY A 20 -18.35 -17.24 -15.91
C GLY A 20 -17.82 -17.80 -14.59
N ALA A 21 -17.67 -16.98 -13.55
CA ALA A 21 -17.02 -17.41 -12.31
C ALA A 21 -18.01 -17.81 -11.19
N TRP A 22 -19.24 -17.28 -11.18
CA TRP A 22 -20.18 -17.58 -10.10
C TRP A 22 -20.84 -18.96 -10.23
N TRP A 23 -20.86 -19.55 -11.42
CA TRP A 23 -21.30 -20.94 -11.60
C TRP A 23 -20.17 -21.97 -11.46
N TYR A 24 -18.91 -21.54 -11.40
CA TYR A 24 -17.76 -22.45 -11.34
C TYR A 24 -17.41 -22.91 -9.91
N PHE A 25 -18.04 -22.38 -8.86
CA PHE A 25 -17.69 -22.68 -7.47
C PHE A 25 -18.88 -23.04 -6.55
N SER A 26 -19.88 -23.76 -7.06
CA SER A 26 -20.72 -24.61 -6.18
C SER A 26 -20.26 -26.06 -6.31
N PRO A 27 -19.40 -26.56 -5.41
CA PRO A 27 -19.08 -27.98 -5.39
C PRO A 27 -20.33 -28.78 -5.01
N LYS A 28 -20.81 -29.63 -5.93
CA LYS A 28 -21.62 -30.79 -5.56
C LYS A 28 -20.72 -31.71 -4.73
N PRO A 29 -21.17 -32.25 -3.58
CA PRO A 29 -20.37 -33.19 -2.81
C PRO A 29 -20.15 -34.45 -3.65
N VAL A 30 -18.94 -34.59 -4.20
CA VAL A 30 -18.45 -35.87 -4.73
C VAL A 30 -17.87 -36.60 -3.54
N VAL A 31 -18.56 -37.64 -3.09
CA VAL A 31 -17.96 -38.64 -2.22
C VAL A 31 -16.91 -39.35 -3.07
N ALA A 32 -15.64 -38.97 -2.91
CA ALA A 32 -14.52 -39.69 -3.49
C ALA A 32 -14.30 -40.98 -2.68
N PRO A 33 -14.16 -42.15 -3.33
CA PRO A 33 -13.78 -43.38 -2.65
C PRO A 33 -12.35 -43.26 -2.08
N PRO A 34 -11.99 -44.05 -1.04
CA PRO A 34 -10.71 -43.92 -0.37
C PRO A 34 -9.59 -44.19 -1.37
N THR A 35 -8.81 -43.16 -1.71
CA THR A 35 -7.58 -43.32 -2.47
C THR A 35 -6.48 -43.73 -1.50
N GLU A 36 -5.98 -44.92 -1.76
CA GLU A 36 -4.79 -45.57 -1.25
C GLU A 36 -3.63 -44.58 -1.09
N LEU A 37 -2.91 -44.72 0.03
CA LEU A 37 -1.79 -43.86 0.46
C LEU A 37 -0.74 -43.72 -0.65
N ALA A 38 -0.79 -42.60 -1.36
CA ALA A 38 0.32 -42.17 -2.20
C ALA A 38 1.48 -41.75 -1.27
N THR A 39 2.60 -42.45 -1.42
CA THR A 39 3.92 -42.10 -0.89
C THR A 39 4.16 -40.60 -1.00
N ILE A 40 4.41 -39.95 0.14
CA ILE A 40 4.78 -38.54 0.22
C ILE A 40 6.14 -38.39 -0.46
N GLU A 41 6.15 -37.77 -1.63
CA GLU A 41 7.35 -37.20 -2.22
C GLU A 41 7.77 -36.02 -1.32
N GLU A 42 8.94 -36.16 -0.69
CA GLU A 42 9.49 -35.20 0.26
C GLU A 42 9.66 -33.84 -0.43
N ALA A 43 8.82 -32.88 -0.07
CA ALA A 43 8.95 -31.50 -0.52
C ALA A 43 10.35 -30.99 -0.13
N PRO A 44 11.04 -30.22 -0.99
CA PRO A 44 12.36 -29.72 -0.68
C PRO A 44 12.31 -28.92 0.62
N ILE A 45 13.18 -29.25 1.55
CA ILE A 45 13.48 -28.47 2.77
C ILE A 45 13.88 -27.05 2.38
N VAL A 46 12.92 -26.13 2.29
CA VAL A 46 13.17 -24.70 2.13
C VAL A 46 13.69 -24.19 3.48
N SER A 47 14.87 -23.57 3.48
CA SER A 47 15.50 -23.05 4.70
C SER A 47 14.57 -22.11 5.47
N THR A 48 14.40 -22.36 6.76
CA THR A 48 13.65 -21.53 7.72
C THR A 48 14.53 -20.46 8.39
N THR A 49 15.76 -20.26 7.89
CA THR A 49 16.67 -19.21 8.35
C THR A 49 16.35 -17.91 7.59
N PRO A 50 16.21 -16.76 8.29
CA PRO A 50 15.94 -15.49 7.63
C PRO A 50 17.10 -15.10 6.70
N GLN A 51 16.77 -14.66 5.48
CA GLN A 51 17.76 -14.21 4.49
C GLN A 51 18.05 -12.70 4.59
N PHE A 52 17.06 -11.93 5.01
CA PHE A 52 17.14 -10.50 5.24
C PHE A 52 16.94 -10.20 6.74
N PRO A 53 17.26 -8.99 7.23
CA PRO A 53 17.45 -8.75 8.68
C PRO A 53 16.13 -8.71 9.46
N VAL A 54 15.51 -9.87 9.68
CA VAL A 54 14.30 -10.02 10.50
C VAL A 54 14.59 -9.76 11.97
N ASP A 55 15.72 -10.24 12.49
CA ASP A 55 16.11 -10.02 13.90
C ASP A 55 16.20 -8.52 14.23
N ALA A 56 16.68 -7.70 13.29
CA ALA A 56 16.75 -6.25 13.48
C ALA A 56 15.34 -5.62 13.55
N ILE A 57 14.39 -6.11 12.74
CA ILE A 57 12.99 -5.67 12.76
C ILE A 57 12.34 -6.07 14.10
N GLU A 58 12.54 -7.30 14.54
CA GLU A 58 11.98 -7.79 15.81
C GLU A 58 12.58 -7.07 17.01
N GLN A 59 13.88 -6.79 17.02
CA GLN A 59 14.53 -5.99 18.07
C GLN A 59 14.00 -4.55 18.11
N ALA A 60 13.81 -3.92 16.95
CA ALA A 60 13.22 -2.58 16.88
C ALA A 60 11.81 -2.55 17.48
N MET A 61 11.01 -3.60 17.27
CA MET A 61 9.68 -3.72 17.84
C MET A 61 9.65 -4.15 19.30
N ALA A 62 10.62 -4.94 19.76
CA ALA A 62 10.74 -5.30 21.18
C ALA A 62 11.10 -4.09 22.07
N GLY A 63 11.70 -3.05 21.49
CA GLY A 63 12.02 -1.80 22.17
C GLY A 63 10.88 -0.79 22.26
N THR A 64 9.69 -1.08 21.72
CA THR A 64 8.53 -0.19 21.77
C THR A 64 7.45 -0.72 22.71
N ASP A 65 6.87 0.17 23.54
CA ASP A 65 5.72 -0.14 24.40
C ASP A 65 4.37 -0.04 23.66
N GLU A 66 4.39 0.05 22.32
CA GLU A 66 3.18 0.23 21.51
C GLU A 66 2.41 -1.09 21.39
N LEU A 67 1.17 -1.09 21.88
CA LEU A 67 0.26 -2.22 21.74
C LEU A 67 -0.44 -2.16 20.39
N LEU A 68 -0.05 -3.06 19.49
CA LEU A 68 -0.74 -3.26 18.21
C LEU A 68 -2.12 -3.92 18.44
N PRO A 69 -3.15 -3.54 17.66
CA PRO A 69 -4.44 -4.21 17.69
C PRO A 69 -4.32 -5.65 17.15
N GLU A 70 -5.31 -6.49 17.44
CA GLU A 70 -5.40 -7.81 16.81
C GLU A 70 -5.55 -7.71 15.29
N LEU A 71 -5.00 -8.69 14.57
CA LEU A 71 -4.95 -8.70 13.10
C LEU A 71 -6.30 -8.41 12.43
N PHE A 72 -7.40 -9.04 12.89
CA PHE A 72 -8.74 -8.80 12.33
C PHE A 72 -9.35 -7.45 12.72
N GLY A 73 -8.90 -6.83 13.81
CA GLY A 73 -9.34 -5.50 14.26
C GLY A 73 -8.43 -4.36 13.82
N SER A 74 -7.39 -4.65 13.02
CA SER A 74 -6.33 -3.69 12.71
C SER A 74 -6.64 -2.67 11.61
N ASP A 75 -7.76 -2.83 10.89
CA ASP A 75 -8.04 -2.03 9.68
C ASP A 75 -8.10 -0.52 9.94
N SER A 76 -8.78 -0.06 11.00
CA SER A 76 -8.84 1.38 11.33
C SER A 76 -7.46 1.93 11.67
N PHE A 77 -6.72 1.22 12.52
CA PHE A 77 -5.36 1.57 12.91
C PHE A 77 -4.42 1.69 11.69
N VAL A 78 -4.48 0.72 10.78
CA VAL A 78 -3.66 0.72 9.55
C VAL A 78 -4.06 1.86 8.63
N ARG A 79 -5.36 2.17 8.51
CA ARG A 79 -5.84 3.30 7.70
C ARG A 79 -5.37 4.65 8.23
N ASP A 80 -5.39 4.85 9.54
CA ASP A 80 -4.93 6.08 10.18
C ASP A 80 -3.41 6.25 10.04
N ALA A 81 -2.67 5.14 10.17
CA ALA A 81 -1.24 5.11 9.91
C ALA A 81 -0.91 5.46 8.45
N LEU A 82 -1.64 4.87 7.49
CA LEU A 82 -1.49 5.17 6.07
C LEU A 82 -1.92 6.61 5.75
N LEU A 83 -2.93 7.17 6.43
CA LEU A 83 -3.32 8.57 6.27
C LEU A 83 -2.16 9.50 6.65
N THR A 84 -1.51 9.19 7.77
CA THR A 84 -0.36 9.92 8.28
C THR A 84 0.80 9.82 7.30
N LEU A 85 1.09 8.61 6.79
CA LEU A 85 2.15 8.38 5.82
C LEU A 85 1.93 9.13 4.50
N PHE A 86 0.71 9.10 3.96
CA PHE A 86 0.40 9.76 2.69
C PHE A 86 0.21 11.28 2.83
N GLY A 87 -0.06 11.78 4.04
CA GLY A 87 -0.36 13.18 4.31
C GLY A 87 -1.63 13.70 3.61
N ASN A 88 -2.41 12.83 2.95
CA ASN A 88 -3.61 13.21 2.23
C ASN A 88 -4.64 12.06 2.18
N SER A 89 -5.92 12.41 2.27
CA SER A 89 -7.02 11.44 2.27
C SER A 89 -7.37 10.91 0.86
N ASN A 90 -6.85 11.52 -0.20
CA ASN A 90 -7.10 11.05 -1.57
C ASN A 90 -6.41 9.71 -1.83
N ALA A 91 -5.22 9.49 -1.28
CA ALA A 91 -4.53 8.20 -1.32
C ALA A 91 -5.38 7.07 -0.70
N LEU A 92 -6.07 7.33 0.41
CA LEU A 92 -6.94 6.34 1.05
C LEU A 92 -8.16 5.94 0.21
N LYS A 93 -8.55 6.75 -0.79
CA LYS A 93 -9.63 6.39 -1.71
C LYS A 93 -9.23 5.21 -2.59
N LEU A 94 -7.93 4.99 -2.81
CA LEU A 94 -7.38 3.87 -3.56
C LEU A 94 -7.48 2.56 -2.78
N LEU A 95 -7.46 2.60 -1.45
CA LEU A 95 -7.48 1.40 -0.62
C LEU A 95 -8.90 0.81 -0.53
N VAL A 96 -8.97 -0.50 -0.40
CA VAL A 96 -10.18 -1.17 0.11
C VAL A 96 -10.37 -0.86 1.60
N SER A 97 -11.55 -1.19 2.15
CA SER A 97 -11.89 -0.82 3.53
C SER A 97 -11.55 -1.89 4.56
N GLU A 98 -11.40 -3.14 4.14
CA GLU A 98 -11.40 -4.31 5.03
C GLU A 98 -10.24 -5.25 4.73
N HIS A 99 -9.70 -5.86 5.79
CA HIS A 99 -8.63 -6.85 5.79
C HIS A 99 -7.36 -6.35 5.09
N LEU A 100 -6.94 -5.12 5.38
CA LEU A 100 -5.84 -4.46 4.69
C LEU A 100 -4.53 -5.22 4.80
N ILE A 101 -4.18 -5.70 6.00
CA ILE A 101 -2.95 -6.47 6.23
C ILE A 101 -3.01 -7.80 5.48
N GLN A 102 -4.09 -8.56 5.64
CA GLN A 102 -4.25 -9.88 5.01
C GLN A 102 -4.25 -9.79 3.49
N ARG A 103 -4.94 -8.78 2.93
CA ARG A 103 -4.96 -8.51 1.49
C ARG A 103 -3.60 -8.08 0.99
N PHE A 104 -2.92 -7.18 1.70
CA PHE A 104 -1.57 -6.76 1.31
C PHE A 104 -0.61 -7.95 1.25
N VAL A 105 -0.59 -8.78 2.30
CA VAL A 105 0.26 -9.97 2.38
C VAL A 105 -0.07 -10.97 1.26
N GLY A 106 -1.35 -11.31 1.08
CA GLY A 106 -1.78 -12.22 0.01
C GLY A 106 -1.53 -11.68 -1.39
N PHE A 107 -1.65 -10.37 -1.58
CA PHE A 107 -1.33 -9.70 -2.84
C PHE A 107 0.15 -9.81 -3.15
N VAL A 108 1.03 -9.41 -2.22
CA VAL A 108 2.49 -9.49 -2.37
C VAL A 108 2.90 -10.93 -2.68
N ASP A 109 2.42 -11.90 -1.91
CA ASP A 109 2.74 -13.31 -2.09
C ASP A 109 2.30 -13.86 -3.46
N ALA A 110 1.20 -13.37 -4.00
CA ALA A 110 0.68 -13.81 -5.30
C ALA A 110 1.32 -13.13 -6.52
N LEU A 111 2.06 -12.02 -6.37
CA LEU A 111 2.62 -11.25 -7.50
C LEU A 111 3.57 -12.06 -8.41
N PRO A 112 4.46 -12.93 -7.89
CA PRO A 112 5.31 -13.77 -8.73
C PRO A 112 4.54 -14.90 -9.44
N GLY A 113 3.35 -15.24 -8.96
CA GLY A 113 2.49 -16.26 -9.53
C GLY A 113 1.86 -15.87 -10.88
N LYS A 114 1.19 -16.81 -11.53
CA LYS A 114 0.51 -16.58 -12.83
C LYS A 114 -0.81 -15.81 -12.71
N LYS A 115 -1.45 -15.89 -11.55
CA LYS A 115 -2.78 -15.32 -11.29
C LYS A 115 -2.75 -14.59 -9.97
N LEU A 116 -3.50 -13.49 -9.94
CA LEU A 116 -3.66 -12.67 -8.76
C LEU A 116 -5.15 -12.68 -8.36
N PRO A 117 -5.53 -13.36 -7.27
CA PRO A 117 -6.91 -13.41 -6.83
C PRO A 117 -7.43 -12.01 -6.51
N VAL A 118 -8.52 -11.59 -7.16
CA VAL A 118 -9.11 -10.25 -6.97
C VAL A 118 -9.53 -10.02 -5.50
N ALA A 119 -9.92 -11.10 -4.80
CA ALA A 119 -10.27 -11.05 -3.39
C ALA A 119 -9.11 -10.58 -2.49
N MET A 120 -7.86 -10.73 -2.94
CA MET A 120 -6.67 -10.31 -2.18
C MET A 120 -6.19 -8.91 -2.55
N TRP A 121 -6.83 -8.21 -3.48
CA TRP A 121 -6.35 -6.88 -3.88
C TRP A 121 -6.53 -5.87 -2.73
N PRO A 122 -5.46 -5.17 -2.30
CA PRO A 122 -5.54 -4.11 -1.29
C PRO A 122 -5.97 -2.77 -1.90
N LEU A 123 -5.93 -2.66 -3.23
CA LEU A 123 -6.29 -1.47 -3.99
C LEU A 123 -7.57 -1.68 -4.80
N LYS A 124 -8.37 -0.62 -4.93
CA LYS A 124 -9.50 -0.56 -5.85
C LYS A 124 -9.01 -0.58 -7.31
N PRO A 125 -9.79 -1.13 -8.25
CA PRO A 125 -9.44 -1.13 -9.66
C PRO A 125 -9.23 0.29 -10.23
N ALA A 126 -8.33 0.39 -11.21
CA ALA A 126 -8.08 1.65 -11.90
C ALA A 126 -9.35 2.16 -12.62
N PRO A 127 -9.69 3.45 -12.51
CA PRO A 127 -10.94 4.01 -13.03
C PRO A 127 -11.03 3.91 -14.55
N GLY A 128 -12.27 3.89 -15.08
CA GLY A 128 -12.54 3.84 -16.51
C GLY A 128 -12.28 2.48 -17.16
N LYS A 129 -12.62 2.38 -18.45
CA LYS A 129 -12.39 1.17 -19.25
C LYS A 129 -10.96 1.16 -19.80
N PHE A 130 -10.41 -0.04 -19.96
CA PHE A 130 -9.16 -0.22 -20.70
C PHE A 130 -9.38 0.15 -22.16
N LYS A 131 -8.51 0.99 -22.71
CA LYS A 131 -8.61 1.51 -24.07
C LYS A 131 -7.59 0.80 -24.98
N VAL A 132 -7.97 0.57 -26.22
CA VAL A 132 -7.08 0.05 -27.24
C VAL A 132 -7.13 0.94 -28.47
N GLU A 133 -6.04 0.98 -29.21
CA GLU A 133 -5.91 1.66 -30.50
C GLU A 133 -5.71 0.63 -31.61
N GLY A 134 -6.25 0.91 -32.79
CA GLY A 134 -6.26 0.01 -33.95
C GLY A 134 -7.67 -0.41 -34.35
N GLU A 135 -7.87 -0.64 -35.65
CA GLU A 135 -9.08 -1.24 -36.21
C GLU A 135 -8.74 -2.68 -36.63
N GLY A 136 -9.19 -3.67 -35.86
CA GLY A 136 -8.90 -5.09 -36.11
C GLY A 136 -7.61 -5.57 -35.45
N ASP A 137 -6.95 -6.56 -36.06
CA ASP A 137 -5.67 -7.12 -35.58
C ASP A 137 -4.50 -6.51 -36.38
N PRO A 138 -3.46 -5.91 -35.75
CA PRO A 138 -3.22 -5.79 -34.30
C PRO A 138 -4.00 -4.68 -33.58
N LEU A 139 -4.49 -5.00 -32.38
CA LEU A 139 -4.85 -4.01 -31.36
C LEU A 139 -3.62 -3.68 -30.51
N PHE A 140 -3.51 -2.43 -30.08
CA PHE A 140 -2.45 -1.97 -29.20
C PHE A 140 -3.01 -1.32 -27.93
N VAL A 141 -2.26 -1.39 -26.83
CA VAL A 141 -2.59 -0.65 -25.61
C VAL A 141 -2.55 0.84 -25.91
N ALA A 142 -3.68 1.53 -25.74
CA ALA A 142 -3.77 2.97 -25.97
C ALA A 142 -2.92 3.73 -24.95
N ALA A 143 -2.21 4.78 -25.39
CA ALA A 143 -1.38 5.60 -24.51
C ALA A 143 -2.20 6.24 -23.37
N ALA A 144 -3.47 6.54 -23.62
CA ALA A 144 -4.40 7.10 -22.62
C ALA A 144 -4.66 6.17 -21.41
N ASN A 145 -4.25 4.90 -21.43
CA ASN A 145 -4.39 4.02 -20.26
C ASN A 145 -3.47 4.41 -19.11
N THR A 146 -2.33 5.06 -19.38
CA THR A 146 -1.37 5.44 -18.32
C THR A 146 -2.03 6.36 -17.29
N GLN A 147 -2.86 7.30 -17.76
CA GLN A 147 -3.61 8.26 -16.94
C GLN A 147 -4.48 7.62 -15.85
N ARG A 148 -4.91 6.37 -16.07
CA ARG A 148 -5.71 5.62 -15.09
C ARG A 148 -4.91 5.26 -13.84
N TYR A 149 -3.59 5.28 -13.93
CA TYR A 149 -2.65 4.91 -12.88
C TYR A 149 -1.93 6.11 -12.26
N ASP A 150 -2.06 7.32 -12.82
CA ASP A 150 -1.36 8.54 -12.36
C ASP A 150 -1.50 8.75 -10.86
N LEU A 151 -2.72 8.65 -10.33
CA LEU A 151 -2.97 8.85 -8.90
C LEU A 151 -2.25 7.79 -8.05
N ALA A 152 -2.31 6.52 -8.45
CA ALA A 152 -1.71 5.43 -7.68
C ALA A 152 -0.18 5.47 -7.73
N VAL A 153 0.39 5.64 -8.93
CA VAL A 153 1.84 5.69 -9.15
C VAL A 153 2.42 6.98 -8.55
N GLY A 154 1.75 8.13 -8.75
CA GLY A 154 2.15 9.40 -8.17
C GLY A 154 2.12 9.39 -6.65
N THR A 155 1.08 8.80 -6.05
CA THR A 155 1.02 8.62 -4.58
C THR A 155 2.18 7.75 -4.10
N PHE A 156 2.39 6.58 -4.73
CA PHE A 156 3.47 5.67 -4.35
C PHE A 156 4.87 6.29 -4.49
N ALA A 157 5.10 7.02 -5.57
CA ALA A 157 6.38 7.69 -5.82
C ALA A 157 6.67 8.82 -4.81
N ALA A 158 5.62 9.53 -4.36
CA ALA A 158 5.74 10.67 -3.46
C ALA A 158 5.89 10.30 -1.97
N VAL A 159 5.65 9.04 -1.59
CA VAL A 159 5.80 8.60 -0.20
C VAL A 159 7.25 8.73 0.25
N ASP A 160 7.51 9.25 1.45
CA ASP A 160 8.84 9.18 2.06
C ASP A 160 9.19 7.72 2.39
N SER A 161 10.30 7.22 1.84
CA SER A 161 10.65 5.80 1.96
C SER A 161 11.08 5.41 3.36
N ASN A 162 11.71 6.32 4.11
CA ASN A 162 12.08 6.04 5.49
C ASN A 162 10.82 5.91 6.35
N ALA A 163 9.86 6.82 6.20
CA ALA A 163 8.57 6.74 6.87
C ALA A 163 7.78 5.49 6.46
N ALA A 164 7.84 5.09 5.19
CA ALA A 164 7.20 3.86 4.72
C ALA A 164 7.82 2.61 5.36
N VAL A 165 9.15 2.56 5.45
CA VAL A 165 9.87 1.44 6.08
C VAL A 165 9.67 1.44 7.59
N ALA A 166 9.66 2.60 8.25
CA ALA A 166 9.32 2.71 9.66
C ALA A 166 7.91 2.18 9.94
N LEU A 167 6.92 2.54 9.11
CA LEU A 167 5.57 1.99 9.23
C LEU A 167 5.54 0.48 8.96
N TYR A 168 6.31 -0.01 7.98
CA TYR A 168 6.42 -1.44 7.70
C TYR A 168 6.97 -2.22 8.91
N VAL A 169 8.05 -1.72 9.53
CA VAL A 169 8.65 -2.29 10.74
C VAL A 169 7.64 -2.30 11.88
N ARG A 170 6.94 -1.18 12.07
CA ARG A 170 5.87 -1.05 13.07
C ARG A 170 4.75 -2.07 12.89
N LEU A 171 4.36 -2.34 11.64
CA LEU A 171 3.29 -3.29 11.30
C LEU A 171 3.81 -4.74 11.12
N TYR A 172 5.11 -4.97 11.22
CA TYR A 172 5.71 -6.28 10.91
C TYR A 172 5.11 -7.45 11.70
N PRO A 173 4.81 -7.34 13.01
CA PRO A 173 4.18 -8.43 13.75
C PRO A 173 2.85 -8.89 13.13
N LEU A 174 2.01 -7.94 12.67
CA LEU A 174 0.73 -8.23 12.02
C LEU A 174 0.92 -8.80 10.61
N LEU A 175 1.89 -8.27 9.86
CA LEU A 175 2.24 -8.77 8.52
C LEU A 175 2.75 -10.22 8.59
N GLN A 176 3.66 -10.50 9.52
CA GLN A 176 4.20 -11.84 9.75
C GLN A 176 3.12 -12.80 10.25
N GLN A 177 2.22 -12.35 11.14
CA GLN A 177 1.07 -13.16 11.55
C GLN A 177 0.18 -13.53 10.36
N ALA A 178 -0.23 -12.55 9.54
CA ALA A 178 -1.06 -12.80 8.37
C ALA A 178 -0.38 -13.71 7.34
N TYR A 179 0.94 -13.62 7.19
CA TYR A 179 1.70 -14.49 6.29
C TYR A 179 1.69 -15.95 6.75
N ARG A 180 1.81 -16.18 8.06
CA ARG A 180 1.65 -17.52 8.64
C ARG A 180 0.24 -18.06 8.47
N GLU A 181 -0.78 -17.24 8.71
CA GLU A 181 -2.19 -17.60 8.51
C GLU A 181 -2.54 -17.91 7.04
N LEU A 182 -1.76 -17.41 6.08
CA LEU A 182 -1.88 -17.77 4.66
C LEU A 182 -1.38 -19.20 4.36
N GLY A 183 -0.76 -19.88 5.33
CA GLY A 183 -0.25 -21.25 5.21
C GLY A 183 1.23 -21.33 4.84
N GLN A 184 1.99 -20.25 5.03
CA GLN A 184 3.41 -20.17 4.65
C GLN A 184 4.38 -20.71 5.72
N GLY A 185 3.85 -21.28 6.82
CA GLY A 185 4.64 -21.92 7.87
C GLY A 185 5.59 -20.95 8.56
N ASP A 186 6.81 -21.40 8.87
CA ASP A 186 7.82 -20.62 9.59
C ASP A 186 8.66 -19.70 8.66
N ARG A 187 8.14 -19.36 7.49
CA ARG A 187 8.81 -18.44 6.56
C ARG A 187 8.63 -16.98 6.99
N TYR A 188 9.59 -16.14 6.64
CA TYR A 188 9.57 -14.72 6.97
C TYR A 188 8.96 -13.89 5.85
N PHE A 189 8.04 -13.00 6.23
CA PHE A 189 7.39 -12.11 5.29
C PHE A 189 8.36 -11.07 4.71
N ASN A 190 9.38 -10.64 5.47
CA ASN A 190 10.40 -9.72 4.95
C ASN A 190 11.17 -10.34 3.77
N ASP A 191 11.54 -11.62 3.90
CA ASP A 191 12.20 -12.34 2.81
C ASP A 191 11.31 -12.42 1.58
N ARG A 192 10.03 -12.74 1.79
CA ARG A 192 9.05 -12.78 0.70
C ARG A 192 8.87 -11.41 0.04
N LEU A 193 8.77 -10.35 0.83
CA LEU A 193 8.60 -8.99 0.31
C LEU A 193 9.81 -8.58 -0.54
N VAL A 194 11.04 -8.82 -0.05
CA VAL A 194 12.26 -8.48 -0.80
C VAL A 194 12.37 -9.30 -2.08
N GLU A 195 12.05 -10.60 -2.06
CA GLU A 195 11.99 -11.45 -3.25
C GLU A 195 11.01 -10.89 -4.29
N VAL A 196 9.82 -10.48 -3.85
CA VAL A 196 8.79 -9.90 -4.72
C VAL A 196 9.23 -8.56 -5.29
N ILE A 197 9.89 -7.71 -4.48
CA ILE A 197 10.46 -6.45 -4.95
C ILE A 197 11.49 -6.72 -6.07
N ASP A 198 12.42 -7.66 -5.86
CA ASP A 198 13.42 -8.04 -6.86
C ASP A 198 12.78 -8.59 -8.13
N HIS A 199 11.75 -9.42 -7.97
CA HIS A 199 10.95 -9.93 -9.08
C HIS A 199 10.30 -8.79 -9.89
N LEU A 200 9.64 -7.82 -9.26
CA LEU A 200 9.03 -6.68 -9.96
C LEU A 200 10.08 -5.77 -10.63
N ARG A 201 11.23 -5.56 -10.00
CA ARG A 201 12.35 -4.80 -10.58
C ARG A 201 12.86 -5.46 -11.86
N ALA A 202 12.84 -6.79 -11.93
CA ALA A 202 13.18 -7.59 -13.09
C ALA A 202 12.10 -7.61 -14.20
N THR A 203 11.03 -6.81 -14.13
CA THR A 203 10.04 -6.73 -15.21
C THR A 203 10.72 -6.37 -16.54
N PRO A 204 10.47 -7.11 -17.64
CA PRO A 204 11.05 -6.81 -18.95
C PRO A 204 10.60 -5.45 -19.51
N GLU A 205 11.40 -4.90 -20.41
CA GLU A 205 11.15 -3.62 -21.10
C GLU A 205 10.99 -3.86 -22.61
N PRO A 206 9.83 -4.39 -23.02
CA PRO A 206 9.54 -4.58 -24.45
C PRO A 206 9.36 -3.25 -25.17
N GLN A 207 9.44 -3.29 -26.50
CA GLN A 207 9.14 -2.14 -27.35
C GLN A 207 7.65 -1.77 -27.27
N GLU A 208 7.37 -0.49 -27.04
CA GLU A 208 6.02 0.07 -27.00
C GLU A 208 5.57 0.50 -28.42
N PRO A 209 4.25 0.49 -28.74
CA PRO A 209 3.13 0.11 -27.87
C PRO A 209 2.91 -1.41 -27.79
N LEU A 210 2.48 -1.92 -26.63
CA LEU A 210 2.21 -3.35 -26.45
C LEU A 210 1.00 -3.82 -27.26
N GLY A 211 1.18 -4.87 -28.05
CA GLY A 211 0.09 -5.52 -28.78
C GLY A 211 -0.80 -6.36 -27.85
N VAL A 212 -2.11 -6.32 -28.07
CA VAL A 212 -3.11 -7.08 -27.31
C VAL A 212 -4.10 -7.80 -28.22
N LEU A 213 -4.71 -8.86 -27.68
CA LEU A 213 -5.76 -9.66 -28.30
C LEU A 213 -6.94 -9.79 -27.34
N LEU A 214 -8.15 -9.93 -27.86
CA LEU A 214 -9.32 -10.28 -27.05
C LEU A 214 -9.44 -11.80 -26.94
N ASP A 215 -9.61 -12.30 -25.71
CA ASP A 215 -10.02 -13.68 -25.49
C ASP A 215 -11.54 -13.87 -25.74
N GLU A 216 -12.00 -15.12 -25.73
CA GLU A 216 -13.43 -15.47 -25.89
C GLU A 216 -14.35 -14.83 -24.84
N LYS A 217 -13.79 -14.36 -23.73
CA LYS A 217 -14.49 -13.75 -22.59
C LYS A 217 -14.41 -12.22 -22.61
N GLY A 218 -13.80 -11.64 -23.64
CA GLY A 218 -13.65 -10.19 -23.80
C GLY A 218 -12.53 -9.57 -22.95
N ASN A 219 -11.58 -10.36 -22.45
CA ASN A 219 -10.40 -9.85 -21.75
C ASN A 219 -9.27 -9.55 -22.74
N TYR A 220 -8.54 -8.46 -22.47
CA TYR A 220 -7.32 -8.14 -23.20
C TYR A 220 -6.13 -8.95 -22.66
N LEU A 221 -5.58 -9.79 -23.52
CA LEU A 221 -4.34 -10.55 -23.32
C LEU A 221 -3.21 -9.90 -24.13
N TYR A 222 -1.97 -10.05 -23.70
CA TYR A 222 -0.83 -9.66 -24.52
C TYR A 222 -0.70 -10.57 -25.75
N ARG A 223 -0.41 -9.97 -26.90
CA ARG A 223 -0.16 -10.71 -28.14
C ARG A 223 1.15 -11.50 -28.06
N ASP A 224 2.15 -10.91 -27.42
CA ASP A 224 3.43 -11.58 -27.16
C ASP A 224 3.24 -12.66 -26.09
N SER A 225 3.53 -13.91 -26.46
CA SER A 225 3.36 -15.07 -25.59
C SER A 225 4.30 -15.05 -24.38
N GLN A 226 5.48 -14.42 -24.47
CA GLN A 226 6.38 -14.23 -23.33
C GLN A 226 5.79 -13.24 -22.35
N LEU A 227 5.22 -12.13 -22.84
CA LEU A 227 4.56 -11.14 -21.98
C LEU A 227 3.27 -11.69 -21.36
N GLU A 228 2.47 -12.46 -22.11
CA GLU A 228 1.23 -13.03 -21.57
C GLU A 228 1.49 -14.15 -20.55
N SER A 229 2.53 -14.95 -20.77
CA SER A 229 2.95 -15.99 -19.83
C SER A 229 3.72 -15.44 -18.62
N ALA A 230 4.06 -14.14 -18.60
CA ALA A 230 4.72 -13.52 -17.45
C ALA A 230 3.87 -13.60 -16.18
N SER A 231 4.53 -13.37 -15.04
CA SER A 231 3.87 -13.30 -13.73
C SER A 231 2.79 -12.21 -13.69
N ALA A 232 1.85 -12.33 -12.76
CA ALA A 232 0.83 -11.31 -12.54
C ALA A 232 1.44 -9.94 -12.22
N GLY A 233 2.51 -9.90 -11.43
CA GLY A 233 3.26 -8.69 -11.11
C GLY A 233 3.92 -8.05 -12.32
N HIS A 234 4.59 -8.83 -13.18
CA HIS A 234 5.17 -8.32 -14.43
C HIS A 234 4.08 -7.80 -15.37
N LYS A 235 2.96 -8.53 -15.52
CA LYS A 235 1.84 -8.06 -16.35
C LYS A 235 1.25 -6.77 -15.81
N PHE A 236 1.16 -6.58 -14.49
CA PHE A 236 0.73 -5.33 -13.88
C PHE A 236 1.71 -4.18 -14.20
N MET A 237 3.01 -4.42 -14.02
CA MET A 237 4.08 -3.47 -14.34
C MET A 237 4.12 -3.08 -15.84
N LEU A 238 3.74 -4.00 -16.72
CA LEU A 238 3.57 -3.71 -18.15
C LEU A 238 2.35 -2.82 -18.40
N ARG A 239 1.21 -3.08 -17.73
CA ARG A 239 -0.06 -2.35 -17.91
C ARG A 239 -0.04 -0.89 -17.47
N ILE A 240 0.81 -0.54 -16.50
CA ILE A 240 0.92 0.85 -16.03
C ILE A 240 1.66 1.77 -17.02
N GLY A 241 2.31 1.20 -18.04
CA GLY A 241 3.08 1.90 -19.07
C GLY A 241 4.54 2.15 -18.68
N ALA A 242 5.41 2.38 -19.68
CA ALA A 242 6.85 2.43 -19.50
C ALA A 242 7.34 3.50 -18.49
N ALA A 243 6.81 4.73 -18.56
CA ALA A 243 7.22 5.82 -17.66
C ALA A 243 6.87 5.53 -16.19
N HIS A 244 5.64 5.04 -15.94
CA HIS A 244 5.24 4.62 -14.60
C HIS A 244 6.01 3.40 -14.12
N ARG A 245 6.28 2.43 -15.00
CA ARG A 245 7.10 1.25 -14.69
C ARG A 245 8.49 1.66 -14.22
N ALA A 246 9.15 2.59 -14.92
CA ALA A 246 10.46 3.12 -14.51
C ALA A 246 10.41 3.83 -13.15
N THR A 247 9.36 4.63 -12.92
CA THR A 247 9.12 5.31 -11.63
C THR A 247 8.97 4.29 -10.49
N VAL A 248 8.14 3.26 -10.69
CA VAL A 248 7.90 2.21 -9.70
C VAL A 248 9.18 1.40 -9.46
N LYS A 249 9.93 1.02 -10.49
CA LYS A 249 11.22 0.31 -10.32
C LYS A 249 12.24 1.11 -9.50
N THR A 250 12.29 2.43 -9.70
CA THR A 250 13.17 3.32 -8.94
C THR A 250 12.77 3.29 -7.47
N LYS A 251 11.49 3.49 -7.18
CA LYS A 251 10.96 3.49 -5.82
C LYS A 251 11.12 2.13 -5.12
N LEU A 252 10.92 1.04 -5.84
CA LEU A 252 11.15 -0.33 -5.36
C LEU A 252 12.62 -0.58 -5.02
N THR A 253 13.57 -0.01 -5.78
CA THR A 253 15.00 -0.12 -5.47
C THR A 253 15.32 0.59 -4.16
N GLU A 254 14.81 1.81 -3.97
CA GLU A 254 14.98 2.58 -2.74
C GLU A 254 14.43 1.82 -1.51
N LEU A 255 13.20 1.29 -1.59
CA LEU A 255 12.60 0.51 -0.52
C LEU A 255 13.37 -0.77 -0.22
N ARG A 256 13.86 -1.47 -1.25
CA ARG A 256 14.68 -2.67 -1.07
C ARG A 256 15.95 -2.38 -0.28
N ASP A 257 16.66 -1.32 -0.65
CA ASP A 257 17.92 -0.97 -0.01
C ASP A 257 17.73 -0.67 1.49
N LEU A 258 16.63 0.00 1.83
CA LEU A 258 16.23 0.25 3.22
C LEU A 258 15.80 -1.02 3.97
N LEU A 259 14.98 -1.89 3.35
CA LEU A 259 14.47 -3.13 3.97
C LEU A 259 15.56 -4.18 4.21
N THR A 260 16.65 -4.11 3.44
CA THR A 260 17.79 -5.04 3.54
C THR A 260 18.95 -4.46 4.33
N ALA A 261 18.87 -3.18 4.74
CA ALA A 261 19.84 -2.57 5.61
C ALA A 261 19.77 -3.20 7.01
N GLN A 262 20.93 -3.59 7.56
CA GLN A 262 21.01 -4.17 8.91
C GLN A 262 20.76 -3.14 10.02
N VAL A 263 20.67 -1.85 9.67
CA VAL A 263 20.33 -0.76 10.58
C VAL A 263 19.03 -0.14 10.09
N ILE A 264 17.95 -0.40 10.81
CA ILE A 264 16.66 0.24 10.55
C ILE A 264 16.74 1.66 11.12
N PRO A 265 16.50 2.72 10.32
CA PRO A 265 16.49 4.08 10.84
C PRO A 265 15.44 4.19 11.94
N ALA A 266 15.86 4.51 13.17
CA ALA A 266 14.92 4.83 14.24
C ALA A 266 14.10 6.06 13.84
N GLU A 267 12.80 6.05 14.16
CA GLU A 267 11.94 7.22 14.03
C GLU A 267 12.60 8.38 14.79
N GLN A 268 13.15 9.34 14.07
CA GLN A 268 13.73 10.53 14.68
C GLN A 268 12.55 11.50 14.88
N PRO A 269 12.05 11.69 16.11
CA PRO A 269 10.98 12.65 16.36
C PRO A 269 11.42 14.03 15.83
N PRO A 270 10.49 14.86 15.32
CA PRO A 270 10.83 16.19 14.85
C PRO A 270 11.59 16.91 15.97
N ALA A 271 12.81 17.36 15.65
CA ALA A 271 13.66 18.05 16.60
C ALA A 271 12.84 19.16 17.30
N PRO A 272 12.90 19.29 18.63
CA PRO A 272 12.21 20.37 19.31
C PRO A 272 12.69 21.67 18.70
N THR A 273 11.76 22.43 18.11
CA THR A 273 12.04 23.80 17.69
C THR A 273 12.61 24.51 18.92
N PRO A 274 13.79 25.15 18.84
CA PRO A 274 14.32 25.88 19.97
C PRO A 274 13.29 26.96 20.33
N VAL A 275 12.60 26.78 21.46
CA VAL A 275 11.81 27.85 22.05
C VAL A 275 12.83 28.90 22.44
N ALA A 276 12.82 30.03 21.74
CA ALA A 276 13.65 31.17 22.08
C ALA A 276 13.48 31.49 23.58
N PRO A 277 14.54 31.83 24.32
CA PRO A 277 14.41 32.17 25.73
C PRO A 277 13.42 33.32 25.86
N VAL A 278 12.38 33.11 26.68
CA VAL A 278 11.51 34.20 27.12
C VAL A 278 12.39 35.16 27.91
N GLU A 279 12.70 36.29 27.30
CA GLU A 279 13.41 37.40 27.94
C GLU A 279 12.53 37.90 29.09
N LEU A 280 12.95 37.57 30.32
CA LEU A 280 12.33 38.03 31.55
C LEU A 280 12.41 39.56 31.59
N LEU A 281 11.27 40.22 31.39
CA LEU A 281 11.10 41.65 31.69
C LEU A 281 11.51 41.90 33.15
N PRO A 282 12.32 42.93 33.45
CA PRO A 282 12.74 43.21 34.82
C PRO A 282 11.57 43.74 35.65
N SER A 283 11.48 43.19 36.86
CA SER A 283 10.56 43.56 37.92
C SER A 283 10.72 45.03 38.31
N GLU A 284 9.73 45.87 38.04
CA GLU A 284 9.66 47.20 38.66
C GLU A 284 9.37 47.05 40.16
N THR A 285 10.27 47.60 40.96
CA THR A 285 10.15 47.74 42.42
C THR A 285 9.36 49.02 42.71
N PRO A 286 8.38 49.02 43.64
CA PRO A 286 7.65 50.23 43.96
C PRO A 286 8.48 51.13 44.87
N ALA A 287 8.77 52.35 44.41
CA ALA A 287 9.36 53.39 45.22
C ALA A 287 8.29 54.09 46.07
N ALA A 288 8.68 54.42 47.30
CA ALA A 288 7.87 54.93 48.37
C ALA A 288 7.39 56.38 48.18
N VAL A 289 6.19 56.64 48.72
CA VAL A 289 5.79 57.74 49.60
C VAL A 289 6.49 59.10 49.38
N ASP A 290 5.71 60.09 48.97
CA ASP A 290 5.69 61.39 49.64
C ASP A 290 4.30 62.02 49.53
N SER A 291 3.74 62.37 50.68
CA SER A 291 2.42 62.96 50.88
C SER A 291 2.57 64.17 51.79
N GLU A 292 2.37 65.38 51.27
CA GLU A 292 2.05 66.64 51.97
C GLU A 292 1.76 67.68 50.87
N GLY A 293 0.50 67.98 50.48
CA GLY A 293 -0.48 68.89 51.13
C GLY A 293 -0.72 70.11 50.20
N PRO A 294 -1.74 70.99 50.40
CA PRO A 294 -3.06 70.81 50.99
C PRO A 294 -4.24 71.30 50.09
N ILE A 295 -5.41 70.71 50.37
CA ILE A 295 -6.78 71.25 50.46
C ILE A 295 -7.07 72.65 49.87
N THR A 296 -8.01 72.70 48.91
CA THR A 296 -9.10 73.70 48.88
C THR A 296 -10.38 73.08 48.31
N VAL A 297 -11.43 73.04 49.14
CA VAL A 297 -12.83 72.72 48.80
C VAL A 297 -13.58 74.05 48.63
N PRO A 298 -14.47 74.22 47.64
CA PRO A 298 -15.45 75.30 47.66
C PRO A 298 -16.79 74.78 48.21
N THR A 299 -17.40 75.50 49.14
CA THR A 299 -18.83 75.41 49.42
C THR A 299 -19.34 76.83 49.61
N GLU A 300 -20.19 77.25 48.67
CA GLU A 300 -21.12 78.36 48.85
C GLU A 300 -22.18 77.96 49.89
N GLU A 301 -22.44 78.90 50.80
CA GLU A 301 -23.56 79.03 51.78
C GLU A 301 -23.92 77.85 52.71
#